data_AF-A0A1N7G567-F1
#
_entry.id   AF-A0A1N7G567-F1
#
_cell.length_a   1.000
_cell.length_b   1.000
_cell.length_c   1.000
_cell.angle_alpha   90.00
_cell.angle_beta   90.00
_cell.angle_gamma   90.00
#
_symmetry.space_group_name_H-M   'P 1'
#
loop_
_entity.id
_entity.type
_entity.pdbx_description
1 polymer ?
#
loop_
_entity_poly.entity_id
_entity_poly.type
_entity_poly.pdbx_seq_one_letter_code
_entity_poly.pdbx_strand_id
1 'polypeptide(L)'
;MSLVEFLSVVKGAKRETLALSVLYWHERYGSKPSMTAAEVRAALVQARITNAKNINAPDVLGRAGANVDVAGNAPGGAKLWALTETGRKAVRLAHGLPEDEPELEHGVGELEKVAAKVTNAGARKFLDEAILCLSVGALRAAIVFVWVGAIADVKERIWQRGATNVTTAFQKYNSRAQLKSHDDLLKFQESDILNVAQDLGVIDKAQKIVLGQALDLRNQCGHPNKYWPTVAKAKAHIEDIAGILWV
;
A
#
# COMPACT_ATOMS: atom_id res chain seq x y z
N MET A 1 8.05 -4.54 -11.91
CA MET A 1 8.51 -3.98 -13.19
C MET A 1 9.98 -3.63 -13.06
N SER A 2 10.84 -4.22 -13.89
CA SER A 2 12.28 -3.96 -13.90
C SER A 2 12.61 -2.64 -14.62
N LEU A 3 13.79 -2.08 -14.36
CA LEU A 3 14.28 -0.88 -15.05
C LEU A 3 14.43 -1.11 -16.57
N VAL A 4 14.82 -2.33 -16.97
CA VAL A 4 14.95 -2.71 -18.39
C VAL A 4 13.59 -2.64 -19.09
N GLU A 5 12.56 -3.24 -18.50
CA GLU A 5 11.19 -3.20 -19.03
C GLU A 5 10.68 -1.76 -19.12
N PHE A 6 10.90 -0.97 -18.06
CA PHE A 6 10.45 0.41 -18.01
C PHE A 6 11.11 1.26 -19.11
N LEU A 7 12.43 1.20 -19.24
CA LEU A 7 13.15 1.99 -20.25
C LEU A 7 12.94 1.50 -21.69
N SER A 8 12.43 0.28 -21.89
CA SER A 8 12.21 -0.25 -23.25
C SER A 8 11.26 0.62 -24.08
N VAL A 9 10.28 1.27 -23.44
CA VAL A 9 9.29 2.17 -24.05
C VAL A 9 9.95 3.43 -24.63
N VAL A 10 11.02 3.91 -24.00
CA VAL A 10 11.71 5.17 -24.35
C VAL A 10 13.15 4.95 -24.83
N LYS A 11 13.52 3.73 -25.23
CA LYS A 11 14.91 3.35 -25.55
C LYS A 11 15.54 4.19 -26.67
N GLY A 12 14.72 4.71 -27.60
CA GLY A 12 15.13 5.60 -28.69
C GLY A 12 15.00 7.10 -28.42
N ALA A 13 14.57 7.49 -27.21
CA ALA A 13 14.32 8.87 -26.84
C ALA A 13 15.62 9.67 -26.63
N LYS A 14 15.47 10.98 -26.42
CA LYS A 14 16.57 11.88 -26.09
C LYS A 14 17.26 11.41 -24.79
N ARG A 15 18.57 11.69 -24.68
CA ARG A 15 19.37 11.37 -23.48
C ARG A 15 18.78 11.93 -22.20
N GLU A 16 18.18 13.11 -22.28
CA GLU A 16 17.43 13.73 -21.18
C GLU A 16 16.27 12.84 -20.73
N THR A 17 15.36 12.47 -21.65
CA THR A 17 14.22 11.58 -21.36
C THR A 17 14.66 10.27 -20.71
N LEU A 18 15.77 9.67 -21.20
CA LEU A 18 16.35 8.47 -20.61
C LEU A 18 16.84 8.69 -19.18
N ALA A 19 17.54 9.80 -18.92
CA ALA A 19 18.04 10.15 -17.59
C ALA A 19 16.89 10.44 -16.60
N LEU A 20 15.87 11.19 -17.03
CA LEU A 20 14.67 11.47 -16.23
C LEU A 20 13.91 10.18 -15.92
N SER A 21 13.80 9.26 -16.90
CA SER A 21 13.12 7.98 -16.71
C SER A 21 13.82 7.08 -15.68
N VAL A 22 15.15 7.13 -15.61
CA VAL A 22 15.91 6.44 -14.56
C VAL A 22 15.61 7.03 -13.18
N LEU A 23 15.64 8.36 -13.05
CA LEU A 23 15.29 9.02 -11.79
C LEU A 23 13.87 8.64 -11.35
N TYR A 24 12.89 8.70 -12.25
CA TYR A 24 11.50 8.35 -11.98
C TYR A 24 11.35 6.89 -11.52
N TRP A 25 12.00 5.96 -12.22
CA TRP A 25 11.90 4.55 -11.86
C TRP A 25 12.49 4.27 -10.47
N HIS A 26 13.63 4.89 -10.14
CA HIS A 26 14.26 4.72 -8.83
C HIS A 26 13.50 5.43 -7.70
N GLU A 27 12.92 6.60 -7.96
CA GLU A 27 12.02 7.29 -7.05
C GLU A 27 10.80 6.39 -6.74
N ARG A 28 10.16 5.83 -7.78
CA ARG A 28 8.88 5.13 -7.65
C ARG A 28 8.99 3.67 -7.20
N TYR A 29 9.95 2.93 -7.74
CA TYR A 29 10.08 1.48 -7.57
C TYR A 29 11.34 1.07 -6.80
N GLY A 30 12.34 1.96 -6.74
CA GLY A 30 13.61 1.72 -6.06
C GLY A 30 13.73 2.34 -4.68
N SER A 31 12.68 3.03 -4.19
CA SER A 31 12.68 3.77 -2.92
C SER A 31 13.86 4.73 -2.75
N LYS A 32 14.33 5.31 -3.86
CA LYS A 32 15.50 6.19 -3.89
C LYS A 32 15.12 7.52 -4.54
N PRO A 33 14.77 8.55 -3.75
CA PRO A 33 14.18 9.79 -4.27
C PRO A 33 15.17 10.71 -5.00
N SER A 34 16.48 10.47 -4.85
CA SER A 34 17.51 11.22 -5.57
C SER A 34 18.72 10.35 -5.89
N MET A 35 19.43 10.69 -6.96
CA MET A 35 20.59 9.93 -7.44
C MET A 35 21.71 10.86 -7.91
N THR A 36 22.94 10.40 -7.79
CA THR A 36 24.07 11.07 -8.44
C THR A 36 24.04 10.82 -9.95
N ALA A 37 24.63 11.73 -10.73
CA ALA A 37 24.75 11.54 -12.19
C ALA A 37 25.52 10.26 -12.56
N ALA A 38 26.47 9.83 -11.73
CA ALA A 38 27.21 8.59 -11.92
C ALA A 38 26.31 7.35 -11.78
N GLU A 39 25.42 7.36 -10.78
CA GLU A 39 24.44 6.30 -10.57
C GLU A 39 23.40 6.26 -11.69
N VAL A 40 22.94 7.41 -12.17
CA VAL A 40 22.02 7.48 -13.33
C VAL A 40 22.67 6.83 -14.57
N ARG A 41 23.93 7.16 -14.85
CA ARG A 41 24.67 6.54 -15.97
C ARG A 41 24.84 5.04 -15.75
N ALA A 42 25.19 4.60 -14.54
CA ALA A 42 25.34 3.19 -14.22
C ALA A 42 24.04 2.41 -14.44
N ALA A 43 22.91 2.98 -14.03
CA ALA A 43 21.59 2.40 -14.23
C ALA A 43 21.23 2.27 -15.73
N LEU A 44 21.53 3.29 -16.56
CA LEU A 44 21.36 3.20 -18.02
C LEU A 44 22.21 2.07 -18.65
N VAL A 45 23.44 1.88 -18.16
CA VAL A 45 24.32 0.80 -18.63
C VAL A 45 23.78 -0.57 -18.21
N GLN A 46 23.35 -0.71 -16.96
CA GLN A 46 22.72 -1.94 -16.46
C GLN A 46 21.44 -2.27 -17.23
N ALA A 47 20.68 -1.25 -17.62
CA ALA A 47 19.47 -1.39 -18.44
C ALA A 47 19.73 -1.65 -19.93
N ARG A 48 21.00 -1.82 -20.35
CA ARG A 48 21.41 -2.12 -21.74
C ARG A 48 20.95 -1.07 -22.75
N ILE A 49 20.95 0.21 -22.36
CA ILE A 49 20.70 1.33 -23.27
C ILE A 49 21.91 1.52 -24.20
N THR A 50 21.63 1.67 -25.50
CA THR A 50 22.65 1.84 -26.54
C THR A 50 23.49 3.08 -26.24
N ASN A 51 24.82 2.95 -26.31
CA ASN A 51 25.79 4.03 -26.05
C ASN A 51 25.71 4.67 -24.64
N ALA A 52 25.09 4.00 -23.65
CA ALA A 52 24.93 4.53 -22.29
C ALA A 52 26.24 4.91 -21.60
N LYS A 53 27.33 4.16 -21.86
CA LYS A 53 28.66 4.42 -21.28
C LYS A 53 29.21 5.80 -21.67
N ASN A 54 28.80 6.32 -22.84
CA ASN A 54 29.26 7.59 -23.40
C ASN A 54 28.34 8.77 -23.06
N ILE A 55 27.28 8.54 -22.28
CA ILE A 55 26.38 9.61 -21.85
C ILE A 55 27.07 10.46 -20.78
N ASN A 56 27.20 11.76 -21.05
CA ASN A 56 27.60 12.76 -20.06
C ASN A 56 26.41 13.10 -19.16
N ALA A 57 26.09 12.22 -18.21
CA ALA A 57 24.94 12.39 -17.31
C ALA A 57 24.97 13.71 -16.52
N PRO A 58 26.12 14.22 -16.03
CA PRO A 58 26.17 15.54 -15.39
C PRO A 58 25.69 16.69 -16.29
N ASP A 59 26.13 16.73 -17.55
CA ASP A 59 25.71 17.76 -18.51
C ASP A 59 24.24 17.61 -18.92
N VAL A 60 23.78 16.37 -19.13
CA VAL A 60 22.36 16.08 -19.44
C VAL A 60 21.45 16.56 -18.32
N LEU A 61 21.75 16.21 -17.06
CA LEU A 61 20.95 16.63 -15.90
C LEU A 61 21.08 18.15 -15.66
N GLY A 62 22.27 18.72 -15.83
CA GLY A 62 22.47 20.16 -15.72
C GLY A 62 21.68 21.00 -16.72
N ARG A 63 21.37 20.43 -17.90
CA ARG A 63 20.56 21.08 -18.94
C ARG A 63 19.08 20.74 -18.90
N ALA A 64 18.66 19.78 -18.07
CA ALA A 64 17.27 19.37 -17.96
C ALA A 64 16.37 20.44 -17.31
N GLY A 65 16.95 21.55 -16.83
CA GLY A 65 16.23 22.76 -16.43
C GLY A 65 15.14 22.46 -15.40
N ALA A 66 13.91 22.90 -15.68
CA ALA A 66 12.77 22.75 -14.78
C ALA A 66 12.38 21.28 -14.47
N ASN A 67 12.93 20.28 -15.18
CA ASN A 67 12.61 18.87 -14.97
C ASN A 67 13.32 18.24 -13.77
N VAL A 68 14.40 18.86 -13.27
CA VAL A 68 15.20 18.32 -12.15
C VAL A 68 15.62 19.41 -11.20
N ASP A 69 15.90 19.01 -9.96
CA ASP A 69 16.52 19.88 -8.96
C ASP A 69 17.62 19.13 -8.19
N VAL A 70 18.48 19.88 -7.51
CA VAL A 70 19.53 19.35 -6.64
C VAL A 70 18.98 19.21 -5.23
N ALA A 71 18.60 17.99 -4.86
CA ALA A 71 18.07 17.67 -3.53
C ALA A 71 19.12 17.73 -2.41
N GLY A 72 20.41 17.81 -2.77
CA GLY A 72 21.53 17.91 -1.85
C GLY A 72 22.83 17.39 -2.46
N ASN A 73 23.80 17.09 -1.59
CA ASN A 73 25.08 16.50 -1.99
C ASN A 73 25.27 15.15 -1.29
N ALA A 74 25.82 14.18 -2.01
CA ALA A 74 26.31 12.94 -1.43
C ALA A 74 27.55 13.19 -0.56
N PRO A 75 27.94 12.26 0.34
CA PRO A 75 29.12 12.42 1.20
C PRO A 75 30.42 12.76 0.46
N GLY A 76 30.54 12.37 -0.82
CA GLY A 76 31.67 12.70 -1.70
C GLY A 76 31.54 14.04 -2.45
N GLY A 77 30.60 14.91 -2.08
CA GLY A 77 30.37 16.21 -2.72
C GLY A 77 29.63 16.18 -4.07
N ALA A 78 29.29 14.99 -4.58
CA ALA A 78 28.53 14.86 -5.81
C ALA A 78 27.07 15.31 -5.62
N LYS A 79 26.54 16.10 -6.56
CA LYS A 79 25.13 16.52 -6.56
C LYS A 79 24.18 15.33 -6.63
N LEU A 80 23.17 15.33 -5.76
CA LEU A 80 22.03 14.42 -5.78
C LEU A 80 20.89 15.09 -6.55
N TRP A 81 20.56 14.51 -7.70
CA TRP A 81 19.51 15.00 -8.58
C TRP A 81 18.20 14.30 -8.25
N ALA A 82 17.13 15.07 -8.14
CA ALA A 82 15.76 14.59 -7.97
C ALA A 82 14.87 15.16 -9.08
N LEU A 83 13.76 14.47 -9.37
CA LEU A 83 12.75 15.00 -10.28
C LEU A 83 11.93 16.08 -9.59
N THR A 84 11.64 17.14 -10.34
CA THR A 84 10.57 18.07 -9.98
C THR A 84 9.23 17.50 -10.40
N GLU A 85 8.15 18.18 -10.03
CA GLU A 85 6.81 17.84 -10.53
C GLU A 85 6.72 17.93 -12.06
N THR A 86 7.34 18.94 -12.66
CA THR A 86 7.44 19.07 -14.11
C THR A 86 8.20 17.89 -14.74
N GLY A 87 9.28 17.44 -14.10
CA GLY A 87 10.04 16.27 -14.54
C GLY A 87 9.25 14.97 -14.47
N ARG A 88 8.49 14.76 -13.39
CA ARG A 88 7.59 13.60 -13.26
C ARG A 88 6.56 13.59 -14.39
N LYS A 89 5.89 14.72 -14.64
CA LYS A 89 4.92 14.86 -15.75
C LYS A 89 5.56 14.57 -17.10
N ALA A 90 6.78 15.07 -17.35
CA ALA A 90 7.51 14.82 -18.59
C ALA A 90 7.82 13.32 -18.81
N VAL A 91 8.22 12.60 -17.75
CA VAL A 91 8.44 11.15 -17.84
C VAL A 91 7.13 10.41 -18.06
N ARG A 92 6.06 10.76 -17.32
CA ARG A 92 4.75 10.11 -17.47
C ARG A 92 4.23 10.23 -18.89
N LEU A 93 4.31 11.43 -19.47
CA LEU A 93 3.96 11.68 -20.87
C LEU A 93 4.81 10.83 -21.83
N ALA A 94 6.13 10.76 -21.63
CA ALA A 94 7.02 9.99 -22.48
C ALA A 94 6.77 8.47 -22.43
N HIS A 95 6.24 7.95 -21.33
CA HIS A 95 5.92 6.53 -21.13
C HIS A 95 4.45 6.20 -21.40
N GLY A 96 3.62 7.18 -21.78
CA GLY A 96 2.17 6.99 -21.93
C GLY A 96 1.49 6.60 -20.61
N LEU A 97 2.06 7.02 -19.48
CA LEU A 97 1.43 6.87 -18.17
C LEU A 97 0.31 7.92 -18.02
N PRO A 98 -0.72 7.65 -17.20
CA PRO A 98 -1.79 8.61 -16.94
C PRO A 98 -1.25 9.99 -16.54
N GLU A 99 -1.88 11.10 -16.95
CA GLU A 99 -1.36 12.45 -16.64
C GLU A 99 -1.27 12.70 -15.14
N ASP A 100 -2.30 12.29 -14.40
CA ASP A 100 -2.37 12.48 -12.96
C ASP A 100 -1.95 11.21 -12.21
N GLU A 101 -1.08 11.37 -11.22
CA GLU A 101 -1.13 10.47 -10.06
C GLU A 101 -2.43 10.78 -9.31
N PRO A 102 -3.09 9.79 -8.70
CA PRO A 102 -4.17 10.15 -7.80
C PRO A 102 -3.58 11.09 -6.74
N GLU A 103 -4.01 12.35 -6.75
CA GLU A 103 -3.53 13.34 -5.80
C GLU A 103 -3.77 12.79 -4.40
N LEU A 104 -2.79 12.97 -3.51
CA LEU A 104 -3.00 12.70 -2.10
C LEU A 104 -3.98 13.74 -1.58
N GLU A 105 -5.27 13.46 -1.71
CA GLU A 105 -6.35 14.33 -1.27
C GLU A 105 -6.28 14.53 0.25
N HIS A 106 -5.74 13.54 0.98
CA HIS A 106 -5.74 13.50 2.43
C HIS A 106 -4.37 13.12 3.00
N GLY A 107 -3.92 13.87 4.00
CA GLY A 107 -2.71 13.55 4.76
C GLY A 107 -2.91 12.32 5.64
N VAL A 108 -2.20 11.23 5.33
CA VAL A 108 -2.31 9.93 6.02
C VAL A 108 -1.11 9.60 6.92
N GLY A 109 -0.16 10.52 7.10
CA GLY A 109 1.10 10.25 7.79
C GLY A 109 0.97 9.67 9.22
N GLU A 110 -0.08 10.01 9.96
CA GLU A 110 -0.33 9.38 11.28
C GLU A 110 -0.75 7.91 11.16
N LEU A 111 -1.51 7.54 10.14
CA LEU A 111 -1.87 6.14 9.88
C LEU A 111 -0.67 5.33 9.41
N GLU A 112 0.24 5.92 8.64
CA GLU A 112 1.49 5.26 8.23
C GLU A 112 2.36 4.93 9.45
N LYS A 113 2.40 5.81 10.46
CA LYS A 113 3.07 5.54 11.74
C LYS A 113 2.38 4.42 12.53
N VAL A 114 1.05 4.32 12.48
CA VAL A 114 0.30 3.20 13.07
C VAL A 114 0.65 1.91 12.35
N ALA A 115 0.60 1.91 11.01
CA ALA A 115 0.92 0.76 10.19
C ALA A 115 2.35 0.26 10.44
N ALA A 116 3.31 1.16 10.64
CA ALA A 116 4.69 0.83 10.99
C ALA A 116 4.85 -0.05 12.24
N LYS A 117 3.88 -0.03 13.16
CA LYS A 117 3.89 -0.85 14.38
C LYS A 117 3.34 -2.28 14.18
N VAL A 118 2.63 -2.51 13.08
CA VAL A 118 1.99 -3.80 12.79
C VAL A 118 3.02 -4.82 12.33
N THR A 119 3.20 -5.89 13.12
CA THR A 119 4.20 -6.94 12.87
C THR A 119 3.67 -8.07 11.98
N ASN A 120 2.36 -8.32 11.98
CA ASN A 120 1.74 -9.31 11.09
C ASN A 120 1.78 -8.79 9.64
N ALA A 121 2.63 -9.40 8.81
CA ALA A 121 2.84 -8.98 7.42
C ALA A 121 1.57 -9.10 6.55
N GLY A 122 0.67 -10.04 6.85
CA GLY A 122 -0.61 -10.19 6.14
C GLY A 122 -1.55 -9.04 6.48
N ALA A 123 -1.74 -8.76 7.77
CA ALA A 123 -2.53 -7.62 8.24
C ALA A 123 -1.98 -6.29 7.74
N ARG A 124 -0.65 -6.14 7.76
CA ARG A 124 0.04 -4.92 7.29
C ARG A 124 -0.26 -4.60 5.84
N LYS A 125 -0.28 -5.60 4.95
CA LYS A 125 -0.61 -5.40 3.53
C LYS A 125 -2.00 -4.81 3.33
N PHE A 126 -3.01 -5.37 3.99
CA PHE A 126 -4.37 -4.85 3.90
C PHE A 126 -4.51 -3.45 4.51
N LEU A 127 -3.77 -3.16 5.58
CA LEU A 127 -3.73 -1.83 6.17
C LEU A 127 -3.08 -0.80 5.22
N ASP A 128 -1.97 -1.16 4.58
CA ASP A 128 -1.29 -0.30 3.60
C ASP A 128 -2.20 -0.04 2.38
N GLU A 129 -2.93 -1.05 1.89
CA GLU A 129 -3.95 -0.89 0.84
C GLU A 129 -5.09 0.04 1.28
N ALA A 130 -5.57 -0.10 2.52
CA ALA A 130 -6.60 0.77 3.07
C ALA A 130 -6.13 2.23 3.17
N ILE A 131 -4.89 2.45 3.62
CA ILE A 131 -4.27 3.78 3.70
C ILE A 131 -4.13 4.39 2.30
N LEU A 132 -3.69 3.62 1.31
CA LEU A 132 -3.60 4.07 -0.07
C LEU A 132 -4.99 4.44 -0.61
N CYS A 133 -6.01 3.63 -0.37
CA CYS A 133 -7.37 3.97 -0.77
C CYS A 133 -7.86 5.26 -0.10
N LEU A 134 -7.57 5.46 1.19
CA LEU A 134 -7.91 6.69 1.90
C LEU A 134 -7.19 7.89 1.29
N SER A 135 -5.90 7.76 0.97
CA SER A 135 -5.10 8.87 0.49
C SER A 135 -5.56 9.41 -0.86
N VAL A 136 -6.24 8.59 -1.65
CA VAL A 136 -6.75 8.92 -3.00
C VAL A 136 -8.27 9.13 -3.05
N GLY A 137 -8.92 9.31 -1.89
CA GLY A 137 -10.37 9.57 -1.83
C GLY A 137 -11.26 8.33 -2.03
N ALA A 138 -10.69 7.12 -2.15
CA ALA A 138 -11.43 5.86 -2.27
C ALA A 138 -11.94 5.35 -0.90
N LEU A 139 -12.74 6.16 -0.20
CA LEU A 139 -13.09 5.99 1.21
C LEU A 139 -13.82 4.68 1.53
N ARG A 140 -14.76 4.24 0.67
CA ARG A 140 -15.47 2.97 0.85
C ARG A 140 -14.54 1.77 0.69
N ALA A 141 -13.60 1.85 -0.26
CA ALA A 141 -12.61 0.80 -0.46
C ALA A 141 -11.64 0.73 0.73
N ALA A 142 -11.23 1.88 1.28
CA ALA A 142 -10.38 1.94 2.47
C ALA A 142 -11.00 1.18 3.66
N ILE A 143 -12.28 1.42 3.94
CA ILE A 143 -13.06 0.70 4.96
C ILE A 143 -13.11 -0.81 4.68
N VAL A 144 -13.37 -1.19 3.42
CA VAL A 144 -13.45 -2.60 3.04
C VAL A 144 -12.10 -3.31 3.22
N PHE A 145 -10.98 -2.72 2.78
CA PHE A 145 -9.66 -3.35 2.87
C PHE A 145 -9.19 -3.54 4.30
N VAL A 146 -9.34 -2.53 5.17
CA VAL A 146 -8.94 -2.68 6.58
C VAL A 146 -9.75 -3.77 7.28
N TRP A 147 -11.05 -3.90 6.95
CA TRP A 147 -11.89 -4.97 7.47
C TRP A 147 -11.47 -6.35 6.96
N VAL A 148 -11.10 -6.48 5.69
CA VAL A 148 -10.59 -7.76 5.14
C VAL A 148 -9.34 -8.21 5.91
N GLY A 149 -8.43 -7.29 6.21
CA GLY A 149 -7.28 -7.59 7.07
C GLY A 149 -7.69 -8.00 8.49
N ALA A 150 -8.64 -7.28 9.09
CA ALA A 150 -9.14 -7.56 10.43
C ALA A 150 -9.72 -8.96 10.56
N ILE A 151 -10.65 -9.33 9.66
CA ILE A 151 -11.34 -10.62 9.75
C ILE A 151 -10.41 -11.79 9.41
N ALA A 152 -9.42 -11.59 8.53
CA ALA A 152 -8.41 -12.60 8.23
C ALA A 152 -7.54 -12.89 9.47
N ASP A 153 -7.08 -11.85 10.15
CA ASP A 153 -6.29 -11.98 11.38
C ASP A 153 -7.10 -12.58 12.54
N VAL A 154 -8.38 -12.19 12.70
CA VAL A 154 -9.27 -12.82 13.69
C VAL A 154 -9.48 -14.30 13.42
N LYS A 155 -9.69 -14.70 12.15
CA LYS A 155 -9.84 -16.12 11.76
C LYS A 155 -8.58 -16.92 12.09
N GLU A 156 -7.40 -16.37 11.80
CA GLU A 156 -6.12 -16.99 12.13
C GLU A 156 -5.96 -17.18 13.66
N ARG A 157 -6.22 -16.13 14.46
CA ARG A 157 -6.15 -16.22 15.93
C ARG A 157 -7.14 -17.22 16.52
N ILE A 158 -8.35 -17.31 15.96
CA ILE A 158 -9.32 -18.34 16.33
C ILE A 158 -8.75 -19.72 16.02
N TRP A 159 -8.23 -19.92 14.80
CA TRP A 159 -7.73 -21.22 14.35
C TRP A 159 -6.57 -21.74 15.20
N GLN A 160 -5.72 -20.85 15.70
CA GLN A 160 -4.64 -21.15 16.64
C GLN A 160 -5.11 -21.73 17.98
N ARG A 161 -6.41 -21.65 18.31
CA ARG A 161 -7.00 -22.32 19.48
C ARG A 161 -7.22 -23.83 19.28
N GLY A 162 -6.99 -24.33 18.07
CA GLY A 162 -7.09 -25.73 17.70
C GLY A 162 -8.48 -26.12 17.17
N ALA A 163 -8.50 -26.91 16.11
CA ALA A 163 -9.71 -27.25 15.34
C ALA A 163 -10.86 -27.79 16.20
N THR A 164 -10.56 -28.62 17.21
CA THR A 164 -11.56 -29.17 18.14
C THR A 164 -12.25 -28.08 18.94
N ASN A 165 -11.46 -27.21 19.61
CA ASN A 165 -12.00 -26.12 20.43
C ASN A 165 -12.81 -25.13 19.59
N VAL A 166 -12.30 -24.81 18.40
CA VAL A 166 -12.98 -23.93 17.44
C VAL A 166 -14.30 -24.56 17.00
N THR A 167 -14.31 -25.84 16.64
CA THR A 167 -15.53 -26.57 16.25
C THR A 167 -16.56 -26.55 17.37
N THR A 168 -16.17 -26.85 18.61
CA THR A 168 -17.05 -26.80 19.78
C THR A 168 -17.62 -25.39 20.01
N ALA A 169 -16.83 -24.34 19.82
CA ALA A 169 -17.30 -22.97 19.93
C ALA A 169 -18.33 -22.63 18.84
N PHE A 170 -18.08 -23.00 17.58
CA PHE A 170 -19.04 -22.79 16.49
C PHE A 170 -20.34 -23.57 16.67
N GLN A 171 -20.31 -24.74 17.31
CA GLN A 171 -21.50 -25.56 17.54
C GLN A 171 -22.58 -24.87 18.40
N LYS A 172 -22.22 -23.82 19.16
CA LYS A 172 -23.19 -22.98 19.88
C LYS A 172 -24.06 -22.14 18.96
N TYR A 173 -23.55 -21.76 17.79
CA TYR A 173 -24.23 -20.90 16.82
C TYR A 173 -24.72 -21.68 15.60
N ASN A 174 -24.03 -22.77 15.26
CA ASN A 174 -24.40 -23.71 14.21
C ASN A 174 -24.10 -25.13 14.69
N SER A 175 -25.10 -25.84 15.20
CA SER A 175 -24.95 -27.20 15.75
C SER A 175 -24.38 -28.23 14.76
N ARG A 176 -24.41 -27.95 13.46
CA ARG A 176 -23.83 -28.80 12.40
C ARG A 176 -22.41 -28.41 12.02
N ALA A 177 -21.80 -27.45 12.70
CA ALA A 177 -20.44 -27.02 12.41
C ALA A 177 -19.45 -28.17 12.57
N GLN A 178 -18.65 -28.37 11.53
CA GLN A 178 -17.50 -29.27 11.51
C GLN A 178 -16.37 -28.60 10.75
N LEU A 179 -15.28 -28.29 11.44
CA LEU A 179 -14.11 -27.65 10.85
C LEU A 179 -12.94 -28.64 10.84
N LYS A 180 -12.39 -28.88 9.66
CA LYS A 180 -11.24 -29.77 9.42
C LYS A 180 -9.99 -28.98 9.03
N SER A 181 -10.19 -27.79 8.46
CA SER A 181 -9.15 -26.90 7.97
C SER A 181 -9.48 -25.45 8.30
N HIS A 182 -8.46 -24.58 8.24
CA HIS A 182 -8.64 -23.14 8.40
C HIS A 182 -9.68 -22.58 7.40
N ASP A 183 -9.67 -23.07 6.16
CA ASP A 183 -10.57 -22.60 5.10
C ASP A 183 -12.05 -22.89 5.38
N ASP A 184 -12.36 -23.83 6.28
CA ASP A 184 -13.74 -24.05 6.70
C ASP A 184 -14.35 -22.82 7.41
N LEU A 185 -13.51 -21.93 7.96
CA LEU A 185 -13.95 -20.66 8.55
C LEU A 185 -14.59 -19.70 7.53
N LEU A 186 -14.34 -19.88 6.22
CA LEU A 186 -14.95 -19.07 5.17
C LEU A 186 -16.45 -19.33 5.01
N LYS A 187 -16.96 -20.44 5.54
CA LYS A 187 -18.38 -20.84 5.44
C LYS A 187 -19.28 -20.11 6.44
N PHE A 188 -18.69 -19.45 7.44
CA PHE A 188 -19.42 -18.81 8.53
C PHE A 188 -19.57 -17.31 8.29
N GLN A 189 -20.67 -16.76 8.79
CA GLN A 189 -20.90 -15.32 8.77
C GLN A 189 -19.88 -14.63 9.67
N GLU A 190 -19.44 -13.43 9.28
CA GLU A 190 -18.42 -12.69 10.03
C GLU A 190 -18.91 -12.30 11.44
N SER A 191 -20.22 -12.13 11.63
CA SER A 191 -20.83 -11.97 12.96
C SER A 191 -20.60 -13.19 13.86
N ASP A 192 -20.68 -14.41 13.30
CA ASP A 192 -20.43 -15.65 14.04
C ASP A 192 -18.94 -15.81 14.35
N ILE A 193 -18.08 -15.39 13.42
CA ILE A 193 -16.62 -15.32 13.65
C ILE A 193 -16.33 -14.43 14.87
N LEU A 194 -16.93 -13.23 14.96
CA LEU A 194 -16.73 -12.34 16.12
C LEU A 194 -17.30 -12.91 17.42
N ASN A 195 -18.44 -13.61 17.35
CA ASN A 195 -19.00 -14.31 18.51
C ASN A 195 -18.06 -15.39 19.03
N VAL A 196 -17.55 -16.24 18.13
CA VAL A 196 -16.60 -17.30 18.47
C VAL A 196 -15.26 -16.73 18.94
N ALA A 197 -14.78 -15.63 18.35
CA ALA A 197 -13.58 -14.94 18.80
C ALA A 197 -13.69 -14.53 20.28
N GLN A 198 -14.85 -13.99 20.68
CA GLN A 198 -15.12 -13.62 22.07
C GLN A 198 -15.17 -14.85 22.98
N ASP A 199 -15.91 -15.89 22.57
CA ASP A 199 -16.04 -17.13 23.35
C ASP A 199 -14.71 -17.84 23.61
N LEU A 200 -13.77 -17.72 22.67
CA LEU A 200 -12.42 -18.27 22.76
C LEU A 200 -11.40 -17.31 23.40
N GLY A 201 -11.84 -16.14 23.87
CA GLY A 201 -10.96 -15.13 24.49
C GLY A 201 -9.91 -14.56 23.53
N VAL A 202 -10.18 -14.56 22.23
CA VAL A 202 -9.35 -13.89 21.21
C VAL A 202 -9.57 -12.38 21.25
N ILE A 203 -10.81 -11.97 21.50
CA ILE A 203 -11.21 -10.57 21.73
C ILE A 203 -12.08 -10.49 22.97
N ASP A 204 -12.12 -9.33 23.61
CA ASP A 204 -13.04 -9.07 24.73
C ASP A 204 -14.41 -8.56 24.26
N LYS A 205 -15.30 -8.31 25.23
CA LYS A 205 -16.66 -7.82 24.97
C LYS A 205 -16.69 -6.42 24.36
N ALA A 206 -15.83 -5.51 24.80
CA ALA A 206 -15.78 -4.14 24.30
C ALA A 206 -15.23 -4.13 22.86
N GLN A 207 -14.15 -4.87 22.62
CA GLN A 207 -13.57 -5.08 21.29
C GLN A 207 -14.58 -5.67 20.31
N LYS A 208 -15.35 -6.70 20.73
CA LYS A 208 -16.43 -7.26 19.89
C LYS A 208 -17.48 -6.23 19.50
N ILE A 209 -17.87 -5.32 20.41
CA ILE A 209 -18.86 -4.27 20.10
C ILE A 209 -18.32 -3.35 19.01
N VAL A 210 -17.07 -2.88 19.16
CA VAL A 210 -16.45 -2.00 18.16
C VAL A 210 -16.25 -2.71 16.83
N LEU A 211 -15.76 -3.96 16.84
CA LEU A 211 -15.61 -4.77 15.62
C LEU A 211 -16.95 -5.11 14.95
N GLY A 212 -18.04 -5.25 15.72
CA GLY A 212 -19.40 -5.38 15.18
C GLY A 212 -19.85 -4.13 14.45
N GLN A 213 -19.62 -2.94 15.03
CA GLN A 213 -19.90 -1.66 14.37
C GLN A 213 -19.03 -1.48 13.11
N ALA A 214 -17.79 -1.96 13.15
CA ALA A 214 -16.90 -1.98 12.01
C ALA A 214 -17.43 -2.88 10.87
N LEU A 215 -17.92 -4.07 11.20
CA LEU A 215 -18.58 -4.97 10.25
C LEU A 215 -19.79 -4.29 9.59
N ASP A 216 -20.66 -3.64 10.38
CA ASP A 216 -21.83 -2.94 9.87
C ASP A 216 -21.45 -1.82 8.90
N LEU A 217 -20.41 -1.03 9.24
CA LEU A 217 -19.90 0.01 8.36
C LEU A 217 -19.32 -0.58 7.08
N ARG A 218 -18.55 -1.66 7.17
CA ARG A 218 -18.04 -2.36 5.99
C ARG A 218 -19.17 -2.87 5.12
N ASN A 219 -20.24 -3.41 5.69
CA ASN A 219 -21.39 -3.88 4.91
C ASN A 219 -22.09 -2.71 4.18
N GLN A 220 -22.23 -1.56 4.82
CA GLN A 220 -22.69 -0.34 4.15
C GLN A 220 -21.74 0.08 3.01
N CYS A 221 -20.44 -0.05 3.18
CA CYS A 221 -19.45 0.27 2.14
C CYS A 221 -19.31 -0.79 1.04
N GLY A 222 -19.69 -2.04 1.30
CA GLY A 222 -19.57 -3.17 0.36
C GLY A 222 -20.80 -3.41 -0.53
N HIS A 223 -21.98 -2.92 -0.14
CA HIS A 223 -23.20 -3.09 -0.92
C HIS A 223 -23.55 -1.86 -1.77
N PRO A 224 -24.23 -2.01 -2.93
CA PRO A 224 -24.74 -0.88 -3.70
C PRO A 224 -25.83 -0.15 -2.89
N ASN A 225 -25.48 0.98 -2.29
CA ASN A 225 -26.40 1.84 -1.56
C ASN A 225 -25.94 3.32 -1.66
N LYS A 226 -26.68 4.23 -1.01
CA LYS A 226 -26.41 5.67 -1.03
C LYS A 226 -25.46 6.14 0.07
N TYR A 227 -24.94 5.24 0.90
CA TYR A 227 -24.06 5.60 2.00
C TYR A 227 -22.66 5.94 1.49
N TRP A 228 -22.17 7.12 1.85
CA TRP A 228 -20.82 7.57 1.56
C TRP A 228 -20.15 8.06 2.86
N PRO A 229 -19.07 7.39 3.32
CA PRO A 229 -18.37 7.79 4.53
C PRO A 229 -17.61 9.10 4.29
N THR A 230 -17.40 9.88 5.35
CA THR A 230 -16.46 11.01 5.33
C THR A 230 -15.03 10.53 5.53
N VAL A 231 -14.06 11.37 5.18
CA VAL A 231 -12.63 11.11 5.42
C VAL A 231 -12.36 10.81 6.89
N ALA A 232 -12.91 11.63 7.79
CA ALA A 232 -12.77 11.44 9.23
C ALA A 232 -13.37 10.10 9.69
N LYS A 233 -14.51 9.68 9.12
CA LYS A 233 -15.13 8.39 9.44
C LYS A 233 -14.27 7.22 8.98
N ALA A 234 -13.73 7.28 7.76
CA ALA A 234 -12.84 6.24 7.24
C ALA A 234 -11.53 6.16 8.03
N LYS A 235 -10.93 7.30 8.37
CA LYS A 235 -9.73 7.38 9.20
C LYS A 235 -9.94 6.76 10.58
N ALA A 236 -10.99 7.18 11.30
CA ALA A 236 -11.33 6.64 12.61
C ALA A 236 -11.56 5.12 12.56
N HIS A 237 -12.23 4.63 11.52
CA HIS A 237 -12.45 3.20 11.32
C HIS A 237 -11.14 2.41 11.17
N ILE A 238 -10.17 2.95 10.43
CA ILE A 238 -8.84 2.34 10.30
C ILE A 238 -8.11 2.34 11.64
N GLU A 239 -8.13 3.46 12.37
CA GLU A 239 -7.48 3.61 13.68
C GLU A 239 -8.06 2.66 14.73
N ASP A 240 -9.39 2.56 14.81
CA ASP A 240 -10.09 1.68 15.76
C ASP A 240 -9.72 0.21 15.54
N ILE A 241 -9.75 -0.26 14.29
CA ILE A 241 -9.41 -1.64 13.95
C ILE A 241 -7.93 -1.92 14.26
N ALA A 242 -7.03 -1.04 13.80
CA ALA A 242 -5.60 -1.23 13.99
C ALA A 242 -5.25 -1.20 15.50
N GLY A 243 -5.87 -0.30 16.27
CA GLY A 243 -5.68 -0.19 17.71
C GLY A 243 -6.23 -1.38 18.51
N ILE A 244 -7.29 -2.04 18.03
CA ILE A 244 -7.84 -3.22 18.70
C ILE A 244 -7.02 -4.48 18.40
N LEU A 245 -6.59 -4.64 17.15
CA LEU A 245 -6.02 -5.90 16.70
C LEU A 245 -4.49 -5.90 16.65
N TRP A 246 -3.84 -4.79 16.30
CA TRP A 246 -2.46 -4.82 15.81
C TRP A 246 -1.47 -3.91 16.55
N VAL A 247 -1.95 -3.03 17.42
CA VAL A 247 -1.15 -2.12 18.25
C VAL A 247 -1.41 -2.40 19.72
#